data_AF-A0A953IRT2-F1
#
_entry.id   AF-A0A953IRT2-F1
#
_cell.length_a   1.000
_cell.length_b   1.000
_cell.length_c   1.000
_cell.angle_alpha   90.00
_cell.angle_beta   90.00
_cell.angle_gamma   90.00
#
_symmetry.space_group_name_H-M   'P 1'
#
loop_
_entity.id
_entity.type
_entity.pdbx_description
1 polymer ?
#
loop_
_entity_poly.entity_id
_entity_poly.type
_entity_poly.pdbx_seq_one_letter_code
_entity_poly.pdbx_strand_id
1 'polypeptide(L)'
;MFEHIVLRRAERGHPISVGQIAEALLYYQRLHIFIDRGTLFQLIKQVGTSGVLTLLNRAEVSAVYCEEMLGIHTDSVGVSQRHNCIAFTLAGHKDVGELKTPEERLQYELERQGISKQEAKRFAKLFFARVPIRKFSGNHYLQGGITSAAKRDILDIEYAKQAIRHAVAATEGGYVVGDDLHLEIIDTDSGFYVFTNIDLNSINQRRSESNPPIEPLTIAHLLSSLLEARADLALASFYSG
;
A
#
# COMPACT_ATOMS: atom_id res chain seq x y z
N MET A 1 19.01 -21.20 6.94
CA MET A 1 18.61 -20.69 5.62
C MET A 1 17.10 -20.59 5.65
N PHE A 2 16.53 -19.40 5.49
CA PHE A 2 15.08 -19.24 5.48
C PHE A 2 14.52 -19.79 4.16
N GLU A 3 13.48 -20.62 4.21
CA GLU A 3 12.98 -21.33 3.04
C GLU A 3 12.17 -20.42 2.11
N HIS A 4 11.52 -19.39 2.66
CA HIS A 4 10.55 -18.57 1.97
C HIS A 4 10.63 -17.09 2.39
N ILE A 5 10.42 -16.19 1.45
CA ILE A 5 10.28 -14.74 1.69
C ILE A 5 9.14 -14.15 0.88
N VAL A 6 8.46 -13.17 1.46
CA VAL A 6 7.45 -12.34 0.81
C VAL A 6 8.03 -10.96 0.54
N LEU A 7 7.99 -10.51 -0.71
CA LEU A 7 8.36 -9.14 -1.07
C LEU A 7 7.10 -8.32 -1.37
N ARG A 8 7.00 -7.18 -0.69
CA ARG A 8 6.04 -6.09 -0.93
C ARG A 8 6.81 -4.78 -1.07
N ARG A 9 6.20 -3.77 -1.70
CA ARG A 9 6.73 -2.40 -1.76
C ARG A 9 7.23 -1.95 -0.37
N ALA A 10 8.32 -1.19 -0.32
CA ALA A 10 8.88 -0.73 0.95
C ALA A 10 7.98 0.32 1.63
N GLU A 11 8.20 0.55 2.93
CA GLU A 11 7.43 1.45 3.80
C GLU A 11 7.25 2.88 3.25
N ARG A 12 8.21 3.38 2.46
CA ARG A 12 8.14 4.69 1.79
C ARG A 12 7.48 4.65 0.40
N GLY A 13 6.78 3.56 0.09
CA GLY A 13 6.14 3.33 -1.20
C GLY A 13 7.08 3.03 -2.36
N HIS A 14 8.37 2.75 -2.10
CA HIS A 14 9.30 2.40 -3.15
C HIS A 14 8.93 1.04 -3.76
N PRO A 15 8.72 0.98 -5.10
CA PRO A 15 8.45 -0.27 -5.80
C PRO A 15 9.57 -1.29 -5.65
N ILE A 16 9.24 -2.58 -5.72
CA ILE A 16 10.24 -3.64 -5.69
C ILE A 16 11.12 -3.56 -6.95
N SER A 17 12.43 -3.64 -6.77
CA SER A 17 13.42 -3.68 -7.84
C SER A 17 13.83 -5.12 -8.20
N VAL A 18 14.35 -5.30 -9.42
CA VAL A 18 14.93 -6.57 -9.87
C VAL A 18 16.16 -6.93 -9.03
N GLY A 19 16.91 -5.94 -8.54
CA GLY A 19 18.03 -6.17 -7.62
C GLY A 19 17.58 -6.85 -6.32
N GLN A 20 16.51 -6.35 -5.69
CA GLN A 20 15.92 -6.97 -4.49
C GLN A 20 15.38 -8.37 -4.77
N ILE A 21 14.78 -8.60 -5.93
CA ILE A 21 14.30 -9.93 -6.33
C ILE A 21 15.49 -10.89 -6.54
N ALA A 22 16.56 -10.44 -7.19
CA ALA A 22 17.75 -11.25 -7.42
C ALA A 22 18.45 -11.60 -6.09
N GLU A 23 18.56 -10.64 -5.18
CA GLU A 23 19.08 -10.87 -3.83
C GLU A 23 18.21 -11.88 -3.07
N ALA A 24 16.89 -11.72 -3.11
CA ALA A 24 15.97 -12.68 -2.48
C ALA A 24 16.11 -14.09 -3.06
N LEU A 25 16.23 -14.24 -4.38
CA LEU A 25 16.43 -15.55 -5.02
C LEU A 25 17.80 -16.17 -4.72
N LEU A 26 18.80 -15.38 -4.33
CA LEU A 26 20.12 -15.87 -3.93
C LEU A 26 20.11 -16.43 -2.49
N TYR A 27 19.36 -15.80 -1.59
CA TYR A 27 19.35 -16.16 -0.17
C TYR A 27 18.18 -17.07 0.25
N TYR A 28 17.08 -17.06 -0.52
CA TYR A 28 15.85 -17.78 -0.20
C TYR A 28 15.51 -18.78 -1.31
N GLN A 29 15.00 -19.95 -0.93
CA GLN A 29 14.65 -21.00 -1.88
C GLN A 29 13.36 -20.72 -2.64
N ARG A 30 12.43 -19.98 -2.03
CA ARG A 30 11.14 -19.61 -2.62
C ARG A 30 10.84 -18.13 -2.35
N LEU A 31 10.31 -17.47 -3.37
CA LEU A 31 9.94 -16.07 -3.34
C LEU A 31 8.45 -15.91 -3.67
N HIS A 32 7.72 -15.20 -2.81
CA HIS A 32 6.39 -14.68 -3.12
C HIS A 32 6.44 -13.17 -3.35
N ILE A 33 5.93 -12.71 -4.50
CA ILE A 33 5.92 -11.28 -4.86
C ILE A 33 4.49 -10.74 -4.78
N PHE A 34 4.26 -9.78 -3.91
CA PHE A 34 3.04 -8.99 -3.89
C PHE A 34 3.20 -7.80 -4.85
N ILE A 35 2.66 -7.95 -6.07
CA ILE A 35 2.82 -6.96 -7.14
C ILE A 35 1.68 -5.94 -7.05
N ASP A 36 2.04 -4.69 -6.77
CA ASP A 36 1.16 -3.55 -7.01
C ASP A 36 1.50 -2.89 -8.35
N ARG A 37 0.72 -1.86 -8.72
CA ARG A 37 0.93 -1.10 -9.95
C ARG A 37 2.37 -0.55 -10.05
N GLY A 38 2.86 0.09 -8.99
CA GLY A 38 4.19 0.71 -8.97
C GLY A 38 5.30 -0.33 -9.21
N THR A 39 5.21 -1.47 -8.53
CA THR A 39 6.12 -2.61 -8.69
C THR A 39 6.09 -3.15 -10.11
N LEU A 40 4.91 -3.39 -10.67
CA LEU A 40 4.79 -3.92 -12.03
C LEU A 40 5.51 -3.04 -13.04
N PHE A 41 5.24 -1.73 -13.03
CA PHE A 41 5.88 -0.80 -13.96
C PHE A 41 7.37 -0.63 -13.72
N GLN A 42 7.83 -0.68 -12.45
CA GLN A 42 9.24 -0.64 -12.14
C GLN A 42 9.97 -1.88 -12.70
N LEU A 43 9.39 -3.07 -12.57
CA LEU A 43 9.98 -4.28 -13.11
C LEU A 43 9.99 -4.27 -14.64
N ILE A 44 8.91 -3.84 -15.28
CA ILE A 44 8.85 -3.69 -16.74
C ILE A 44 9.90 -2.69 -17.24
N LYS A 45 10.11 -1.58 -16.51
CA LYS A 45 11.15 -0.60 -16.85
C LYS A 45 12.57 -1.21 -16.77
N GLN A 46 12.81 -2.12 -15.82
CA GLN A 46 14.15 -2.70 -15.59
C GLN A 46 14.48 -3.89 -16.49
N VAL A 47 13.50 -4.76 -16.80
CA VAL A 47 13.74 -6.02 -17.54
C VAL A 47 12.79 -6.26 -18.72
N GLY A 48 11.91 -5.30 -19.02
CA GLY A 48 10.91 -5.42 -20.08
C GLY A 48 9.75 -6.37 -19.72
N THR A 49 8.72 -6.35 -20.56
CA THR A 49 7.54 -7.22 -20.45
C THR A 49 7.92 -8.71 -20.51
N SER A 50 8.85 -9.06 -21.40
CA SER A 50 9.38 -10.42 -21.56
C SER A 50 10.13 -10.88 -20.31
N GLY A 51 11.01 -10.05 -19.75
CA GLY A 51 11.76 -10.37 -18.54
C GLY A 51 10.86 -10.60 -17.32
N VAL A 52 9.81 -9.79 -17.17
CA VAL A 52 8.79 -10.00 -16.13
C VAL A 52 8.09 -11.36 -16.30
N LEU A 53 7.65 -11.71 -17.50
CA LEU A 53 7.02 -13.01 -17.74
C LEU A 53 7.98 -14.18 -17.50
N THR A 54 9.25 -14.05 -17.90
CA THR A 54 10.28 -15.07 -17.62
C THR A 54 10.51 -15.25 -16.12
N LEU A 55 10.57 -14.16 -15.35
CA LEU A 55 10.67 -14.22 -13.89
C LEU A 55 9.47 -14.97 -13.27
N LEU A 56 8.25 -14.63 -13.68
CA LEU A 56 7.01 -15.22 -13.15
C LEU A 56 6.83 -16.70 -13.54
N ASN A 57 7.55 -17.17 -14.57
CA ASN A 57 7.54 -18.57 -15.00
C ASN A 57 8.54 -19.46 -14.24
N ARG A 58 9.37 -18.89 -13.36
CA ARG A 58 10.27 -19.67 -12.51
C ARG A 58 9.49 -20.48 -11.49
N ALA A 59 9.94 -21.70 -11.22
CA ALA A 59 9.30 -22.58 -10.24
C ALA A 59 9.44 -22.06 -8.80
N GLU A 60 10.52 -21.32 -8.53
CA GLU A 60 10.80 -20.73 -7.21
C GLU A 60 10.02 -19.43 -6.96
N VAL A 61 9.32 -18.91 -7.96
CA VAL A 61 8.62 -17.62 -7.89
C VAL A 61 7.11 -17.82 -7.95
N SER A 62 6.43 -17.28 -6.95
CA SER A 62 4.99 -17.10 -6.93
C SER A 62 4.66 -15.60 -6.83
N ALA A 63 3.49 -15.20 -7.29
CA ALA A 63 3.10 -13.80 -7.23
C ALA A 63 1.58 -13.64 -7.16
N VAL A 64 1.15 -12.50 -6.61
CA VAL A 64 -0.22 -11.99 -6.72
C VAL A 64 -0.17 -10.56 -7.25
N TYR A 65 -1.26 -10.13 -7.88
CA TYR A 65 -1.43 -8.74 -8.30
C TYR A 65 -2.56 -8.08 -7.52
N CYS A 66 -2.31 -6.89 -7.00
CA CYS A 66 -3.32 -6.08 -6.31
C CYS A 66 -3.39 -4.69 -6.96
N GLU A 67 -4.55 -4.38 -7.56
CA GLU A 67 -4.83 -3.03 -8.09
C GLU A 67 -5.29 -2.06 -7.00
N GLU A 68 -5.74 -2.59 -5.86
CA GLU A 68 -6.25 -1.77 -4.77
C GLU A 68 -5.11 -1.06 -4.07
N MET A 69 -5.28 0.24 -3.88
CA MET A 69 -4.48 1.06 -3.01
C MET A 69 -5.23 1.27 -1.70
N LEU A 70 -4.49 1.25 -0.60
CA LEU A 70 -5.00 1.59 0.71
C LEU A 70 -4.90 3.08 0.94
N GLY A 71 -5.86 3.63 1.68
CA GLY A 71 -5.81 5.03 2.07
C GLY A 71 -6.79 5.37 3.17
N ILE A 72 -6.57 6.52 3.78
CA ILE A 72 -7.50 7.15 4.71
C ILE A 72 -8.28 8.22 3.94
N HIS A 73 -9.54 7.93 3.65
CA HIS A 73 -10.45 8.92 3.10
C HIS A 73 -10.83 9.89 4.21
N THR A 74 -10.69 11.20 3.94
CA THR A 74 -10.98 12.25 4.91
C THR A 74 -12.02 13.20 4.33
N ASP A 75 -13.13 13.35 5.02
CA ASP A 75 -14.19 14.32 4.72
C ASP A 75 -14.23 15.41 5.79
N SER A 76 -14.41 16.66 5.37
CA SER A 76 -14.67 17.76 6.31
C SER A 76 -16.16 17.80 6.65
N VAL A 77 -16.48 17.68 7.94
CA VAL A 77 -17.84 17.81 8.48
C VAL A 77 -17.85 18.98 9.47
N GLY A 78 -18.23 20.17 8.98
CA GLY A 78 -18.09 21.40 9.74
C GLY A 78 -16.62 21.73 10.01
N VAL A 79 -16.24 21.82 11.30
CA VAL A 79 -14.85 22.06 11.74
C VAL A 79 -14.08 20.76 12.02
N SER A 80 -14.75 19.61 11.95
CA SER A 80 -14.16 18.31 12.26
C SER A 80 -13.82 17.55 10.98
N GLN A 81 -12.86 16.64 11.08
CA GLN A 81 -12.49 15.72 10.01
C GLN A 81 -12.98 14.31 10.34
N ARG A 82 -13.73 13.72 9.41
CA ARG A 82 -14.18 12.33 9.48
C ARG A 82 -13.27 11.48 8.62
N HIS A 83 -12.81 10.35 9.17
CA HIS A 83 -11.88 9.45 8.52
C HIS A 83 -12.51 8.08 8.25
N ASN A 84 -12.08 7.44 7.15
CA ASN A 84 -12.46 6.09 6.78
C ASN A 84 -11.26 5.32 6.20
N CYS A 85 -11.07 4.07 6.61
CA CYS A 85 -10.14 3.16 5.96
C CYS A 85 -10.75 2.68 4.64
N ILE A 86 -10.11 2.99 3.52
CA ILE A 86 -10.59 2.62 2.20
C ILE A 86 -9.56 1.80 1.43
N ALA A 87 -10.08 0.94 0.56
CA ALA A 87 -9.33 0.29 -0.52
C ALA A 87 -9.98 0.74 -1.82
N PHE A 88 -9.19 1.31 -2.73
CA PHE A 88 -9.71 1.90 -3.97
C PHE A 88 -8.85 1.55 -5.17
N THR A 89 -9.44 1.54 -6.35
CA THR A 89 -8.76 1.33 -7.63
C THR A 89 -8.98 2.53 -8.54
N LEU A 90 -8.05 2.75 -9.48
CA LEU A 90 -8.26 3.70 -10.56
C LEU A 90 -8.99 2.98 -11.70
N ALA A 91 -10.31 3.16 -11.79
CA ALA A 91 -11.16 2.39 -12.69
C ALA A 91 -11.20 2.91 -14.14
N GLY A 92 -10.47 3.97 -14.49
CA GLY A 92 -10.54 4.55 -15.83
C GLY A 92 -9.65 5.77 -16.03
N HIS A 93 -9.80 6.40 -17.18
CA HIS A 93 -9.08 7.62 -17.52
C HIS A 93 -10.01 8.60 -18.25
N LYS A 94 -9.71 9.90 -18.17
CA LYS A 94 -10.54 10.96 -18.79
C LYS A 94 -10.73 10.74 -20.30
N ASP A 95 -9.72 10.20 -20.98
CA ASP A 95 -9.72 10.06 -22.44
C ASP A 95 -10.50 8.85 -22.95
N VAL A 96 -10.57 7.77 -22.18
CA VAL A 96 -11.18 6.48 -22.61
C VAL A 96 -12.38 6.09 -21.76
N GLY A 97 -12.70 6.88 -20.74
CA GLY A 97 -13.76 6.59 -19.79
C GLY A 97 -13.41 5.43 -18.86
N GLU A 98 -14.44 4.68 -18.49
CA GLU A 98 -14.34 3.54 -17.59
C GLU A 98 -13.69 2.32 -18.27
N LEU A 99 -12.72 1.72 -17.60
CA LEU A 99 -12.04 0.49 -17.99
C LEU A 99 -12.50 -0.62 -17.03
N LYS A 100 -13.37 -1.50 -17.52
CA LYS A 100 -14.17 -2.40 -16.69
C LYS A 100 -13.35 -3.54 -16.10
N THR A 101 -12.38 -4.05 -16.86
CA THR A 101 -11.58 -5.21 -16.45
C THR A 101 -10.15 -4.84 -16.04
N PRO A 102 -9.53 -5.62 -15.13
CA PRO A 102 -8.10 -5.48 -14.82
C PRO A 102 -7.19 -5.60 -16.04
N GLU A 103 -7.55 -6.47 -17.00
CA GLU A 103 -6.80 -6.65 -18.25
C GLU A 103 -6.84 -5.39 -19.12
N GLU A 104 -8.02 -4.78 -19.29
CA GLU A 104 -8.18 -3.52 -20.02
C GLU A 104 -7.42 -2.37 -19.36
N ARG A 105 -7.47 -2.29 -18.02
CA ARG A 105 -6.73 -1.28 -17.25
C ARG A 105 -5.23 -1.43 -17.43
N LEU A 106 -4.69 -2.63 -17.23
CA LEU A 106 -3.27 -2.89 -17.40
C LEU A 106 -2.82 -2.64 -18.84
N GLN A 107 -3.57 -3.11 -19.83
CA GLN A 107 -3.27 -2.86 -21.24
C GLN A 107 -3.17 -1.36 -21.53
N TYR A 108 -4.17 -0.58 -21.11
CA TYR A 108 -4.21 0.87 -21.33
C TYR A 108 -3.01 1.57 -20.69
N GLU A 109 -2.64 1.18 -19.46
CA GLU A 109 -1.52 1.78 -18.77
C GLU A 109 -0.16 1.45 -19.42
N LEU A 110 0.00 0.24 -19.94
CA LEU A 110 1.20 -0.14 -20.70
C LEU A 110 1.32 0.67 -21.99
N GLU A 111 0.21 0.87 -22.71
CA GLU A 111 0.17 1.71 -23.91
C GLU A 111 0.61 3.16 -23.60
N ARG A 112 0.19 3.70 -22.46
CA ARG A 112 0.62 5.04 -22.01
C ARG A 112 2.10 5.14 -21.65
N GLN A 113 2.74 4.02 -21.33
CA GLN A 113 4.19 3.94 -21.09
C GLN A 113 4.99 3.71 -22.38
N GLY A 114 4.33 3.74 -23.55
CA GLY A 114 4.99 3.60 -24.86
C GLY A 114 5.09 2.16 -25.36
N ILE A 115 4.48 1.18 -24.68
CA ILE A 115 4.43 -0.20 -25.15
C ILE A 115 3.40 -0.32 -26.26
N SER A 116 3.74 -1.01 -27.35
CA SER A 116 2.82 -1.15 -28.48
C SER A 116 1.51 -1.85 -28.07
N LYS A 117 0.38 -1.44 -28.63
CA LYS A 117 -0.95 -2.03 -28.35
C LYS A 117 -0.96 -3.57 -28.44
N GLN A 118 -0.27 -4.14 -29.42
CA GLN A 118 -0.20 -5.59 -29.60
C GLN A 118 0.58 -6.25 -28.46
N GLU A 119 1.72 -5.67 -28.07
CA GLU A 119 2.54 -6.17 -26.96
C GLU A 119 1.84 -5.98 -25.62
N ALA A 120 1.23 -4.82 -25.37
CA ALA A 120 0.49 -4.51 -24.15
C ALA A 120 -0.66 -5.50 -23.92
N LYS A 121 -1.46 -5.76 -24.96
CA LYS A 121 -2.55 -6.76 -24.91
C LYS A 121 -2.01 -8.16 -24.65
N ARG A 122 -0.95 -8.56 -25.36
CA ARG A 122 -0.33 -9.88 -25.18
C ARG A 122 0.21 -10.04 -23.76
N PHE A 123 0.92 -9.05 -23.25
CA PHE A 123 1.49 -9.06 -21.91
C PHE A 123 0.40 -9.13 -20.84
N ALA A 124 -0.61 -8.26 -20.89
CA ALA A 124 -1.69 -8.24 -19.90
C ALA A 124 -2.39 -9.61 -19.80
N LYS A 125 -2.71 -10.22 -20.96
CA LYS A 125 -3.29 -11.56 -21.01
C LYS A 125 -2.38 -12.63 -20.39
N LEU A 126 -1.09 -12.64 -20.74
CA LEU A 126 -0.14 -13.64 -20.21
C LEU A 126 0.14 -13.43 -18.72
N PHE A 127 0.21 -12.18 -18.29
CA PHE A 127 0.40 -11.81 -16.89
C PHE A 127 -0.77 -12.31 -16.04
N PHE A 128 -2.02 -12.01 -16.42
CA PHE A 128 -3.20 -12.45 -15.67
C PHE A 128 -3.51 -13.94 -15.78
N ALA A 129 -3.00 -14.63 -16.81
CA ALA A 129 -3.04 -16.09 -16.85
C ALA A 129 -2.15 -16.75 -15.78
N ARG A 130 -1.12 -16.04 -15.29
CA ARG A 130 -0.13 -16.57 -14.35
C ARG A 130 -0.26 -16.00 -12.93
N VAL A 131 -0.67 -14.74 -12.82
CA VAL A 131 -0.68 -13.97 -11.58
C VAL A 131 -2.13 -13.72 -11.14
N PRO A 132 -2.61 -14.43 -10.10
CA PRO A 132 -3.95 -14.22 -9.59
C PRO A 132 -4.12 -12.82 -9.01
N ILE A 133 -5.30 -12.25 -9.27
CA ILE A 133 -5.69 -10.96 -8.70
C ILE A 133 -6.18 -11.16 -7.28
N ARG A 134 -5.71 -10.29 -6.39
CA ARG A 134 -6.12 -10.22 -4.99
C ARG A 134 -6.50 -8.80 -4.61
N LYS A 135 -7.28 -8.68 -3.54
CA LYS A 135 -7.87 -7.44 -3.07
C LYS A 135 -7.65 -7.30 -1.58
N PHE A 136 -7.32 -6.09 -1.13
CA PHE A 136 -7.29 -5.73 0.28
C PHE A 136 -8.70 -5.66 0.88
N SER A 137 -9.69 -5.25 0.09
CA SER A 137 -11.10 -5.20 0.47
C SER A 137 -11.74 -6.59 0.57
N GLY A 138 -11.15 -7.60 -0.08
CA GLY A 138 -11.69 -8.95 -0.16
C GLY A 138 -11.35 -9.83 1.04
N ASN A 139 -12.07 -10.94 1.16
CA ASN A 139 -11.91 -11.90 2.27
C ASN A 139 -10.71 -12.86 2.12
N HIS A 140 -9.83 -12.66 1.13
CA HIS A 140 -8.76 -13.62 0.85
C HIS A 140 -7.74 -13.69 1.99
N TYR A 141 -7.34 -12.53 2.51
CA TYR A 141 -6.33 -12.43 3.56
C TYR A 141 -6.94 -12.50 4.96
N LEU A 142 -8.06 -11.82 5.16
CA LEU A 142 -8.76 -11.70 6.43
C LEU A 142 -10.27 -11.59 6.18
N GLN A 143 -11.06 -12.17 7.07
CA GLN A 143 -12.52 -12.02 7.02
C GLN A 143 -12.91 -10.55 7.21
N GLY A 144 -13.70 -10.02 6.27
CA GLY A 144 -14.10 -8.61 6.22
C GLY A 144 -13.08 -7.67 5.57
N GLY A 145 -11.96 -8.20 5.04
CA GLY A 145 -10.90 -7.42 4.40
C GLY A 145 -9.99 -6.69 5.38
N ILE A 146 -8.86 -6.22 4.85
CA ILE A 146 -7.81 -5.52 5.59
C ILE A 146 -8.29 -4.17 6.11
N THR A 147 -9.11 -3.44 5.36
CA THR A 147 -9.65 -2.14 5.78
C THR A 147 -10.51 -2.25 7.04
N SER A 148 -11.35 -3.28 7.14
CA SER A 148 -12.18 -3.53 8.32
C SER A 148 -11.33 -3.96 9.52
N ALA A 149 -10.28 -4.75 9.29
CA ALA A 149 -9.33 -5.13 10.34
C ALA A 149 -8.58 -3.90 10.88
N ALA A 150 -8.07 -3.04 9.99
CA ALA A 150 -7.40 -1.80 10.37
C ALA A 150 -8.33 -0.85 11.12
N LYS A 151 -9.61 -0.74 10.72
CA LYS A 151 -10.60 0.04 11.48
C LYS A 151 -10.72 -0.48 12.91
N ARG A 152 -10.77 -1.80 13.13
CA ARG A 152 -10.83 -2.37 14.48
C ARG A 152 -9.59 -2.03 15.32
N ASP A 153 -8.41 -2.05 14.72
CA ASP A 153 -7.18 -1.65 15.42
C ASP A 153 -7.18 -0.18 15.80
N ILE A 154 -7.63 0.68 14.90
CA ILE A 154 -7.72 2.13 15.16
C ILE A 154 -8.72 2.40 16.28
N LEU A 155 -9.80 1.63 16.38
CA LEU A 155 -10.80 1.77 17.45
C LEU A 155 -10.34 1.17 18.79
N ASP A 156 -9.29 0.36 18.82
CA ASP A 156 -8.62 -0.03 20.05
C ASP A 156 -7.73 1.12 20.52
N ILE A 157 -8.23 1.89 21.50
CA ILE A 157 -7.60 3.15 21.90
C ILE A 157 -6.18 2.98 22.47
N GLU A 158 -5.91 1.88 23.19
CA GLU A 158 -4.60 1.62 23.76
C GLU A 158 -3.60 1.26 22.67
N TYR A 159 -4.01 0.40 21.74
CA TYR A 159 -3.20 0.09 20.57
C TYR A 159 -2.94 1.33 19.72
N ALA A 160 -4.00 2.08 19.37
CA ALA A 160 -3.90 3.26 18.52
C ALA A 160 -3.01 4.34 19.15
N LYS A 161 -3.13 4.56 20.47
CA LYS A 161 -2.28 5.51 21.21
C LYS A 161 -0.81 5.13 21.15
N GLN A 162 -0.48 3.86 21.35
CA GLN A 162 0.91 3.38 21.25
C GLN A 162 1.44 3.46 19.81
N ALA A 163 0.65 3.00 18.83
CA ALA A 163 1.04 3.03 17.42
C ALA A 163 1.25 4.47 16.92
N ILE A 164 0.36 5.40 17.27
CA ILE A 164 0.50 6.81 16.92
C ILE A 164 1.71 7.44 17.58
N ARG A 165 1.99 7.14 18.87
CA ARG A 165 3.21 7.60 19.54
C ARG A 165 4.46 7.17 18.78
N HIS A 166 4.54 5.91 18.37
CA HIS A 166 5.65 5.40 17.57
C HIS A 166 5.72 6.03 16.18
N ALA A 167 4.58 6.19 15.50
CA ALA A 167 4.52 6.82 14.18
C ALA A 167 4.99 8.28 14.21
N VAL A 168 4.57 9.06 15.21
CA VAL A 168 5.04 10.44 15.39
C VAL A 168 6.55 10.47 15.65
N ALA A 169 7.06 9.61 16.53
CA ALA A 169 8.49 9.55 16.85
C ALA A 169 9.35 9.13 15.65
N ALA A 170 8.84 8.24 14.78
CA ALA A 170 9.52 7.79 13.58
C ALA A 170 9.41 8.77 12.40
N THR A 171 8.49 9.74 12.47
CA THR A 171 8.28 10.72 11.41
C THR A 171 9.37 11.79 11.42
N GLU A 172 9.85 12.18 10.25
CA GLU A 172 10.78 13.30 10.11
C GLU A 172 10.15 14.62 10.59
N GLY A 173 10.85 15.36 11.44
CA GLY A 173 10.29 16.49 12.17
C GLY A 173 9.37 16.10 13.33
N GLY A 174 9.27 14.81 13.65
CA GLY A 174 8.54 14.27 14.80
C GLY A 174 9.24 14.51 16.14
N TYR A 175 8.66 13.99 17.21
CA TYR A 175 9.24 14.02 18.56
C TYR A 175 8.77 12.80 19.36
N VAL A 176 9.46 12.50 20.45
CA VAL A 176 9.02 11.48 21.40
C VAL A 176 7.83 12.03 22.18
N VAL A 177 6.64 11.54 21.88
CA VAL A 177 5.41 11.97 22.55
C VAL A 177 5.39 11.40 23.96
N GLY A 178 5.14 12.27 24.96
CA GLY A 178 5.08 11.91 26.37
C GLY A 178 3.92 10.99 26.74
N ASP A 179 3.84 10.68 28.04
CA ASP A 179 2.75 9.88 28.61
C ASP A 179 1.40 10.60 28.62
N ASP A 180 1.43 11.92 28.51
CA ASP A 180 0.30 12.86 28.44
C ASP A 180 -0.35 12.95 27.06
N LEU A 181 0.00 12.06 26.12
CA LEU A 181 -0.71 11.94 24.84
C LEU A 181 -2.21 11.72 25.08
N HIS A 182 -3.01 12.70 24.67
CA HIS A 182 -4.45 12.58 24.57
C HIS A 182 -4.81 12.10 23.19
N LEU A 183 -5.57 11.01 23.13
CA LEU A 183 -6.14 10.47 21.93
C LEU A 183 -7.57 10.04 22.25
N GLU A 184 -8.52 10.55 21.49
CA GLU A 184 -9.92 10.18 21.56
C GLU A 184 -10.40 9.83 20.15
N ILE A 185 -11.11 8.72 20.02
CA ILE A 185 -11.62 8.23 18.75
C ILE A 185 -13.10 7.96 18.91
N ILE A 186 -13.92 8.65 18.12
CA ILE A 186 -15.38 8.53 18.15
C ILE A 186 -15.82 7.81 16.88
N ASP A 187 -16.31 6.58 17.01
CA ASP A 187 -16.86 5.81 15.90
C ASP A 187 -18.30 6.23 15.59
N THR A 188 -18.62 6.29 14.30
CA THR A 188 -19.96 6.56 13.78
C THR A 188 -20.25 5.65 12.60
N ASP A 189 -21.52 5.55 12.20
CA ASP A 189 -21.93 4.76 11.03
C ASP A 189 -21.23 5.18 9.72
N SER A 190 -20.78 6.45 9.66
CA SER A 190 -20.21 7.05 8.46
C SER A 190 -18.68 7.14 8.45
N GLY A 191 -18.02 6.68 9.51
CA GLY A 191 -16.59 6.79 9.73
C GLY A 191 -16.26 7.18 11.18
N PHE A 192 -15.02 7.54 11.44
CA PHE A 192 -14.57 7.88 12.79
C PHE A 192 -13.88 9.23 12.85
N TYR A 193 -13.98 9.89 14.00
CA TYR A 193 -13.33 11.17 14.29
C TYR A 193 -12.16 10.93 15.23
N VAL A 194 -11.07 11.66 15.06
CA VAL A 194 -9.87 11.54 15.88
C VAL A 194 -9.52 12.89 16.46
N PHE A 195 -9.41 12.95 17.79
CA PHE A 195 -9.01 14.14 18.53
C PHE A 195 -7.74 13.85 19.30
N THR A 196 -6.74 14.72 19.17
CA THR A 196 -5.45 14.53 19.81
C THR A 196 -4.77 15.85 20.13
N ASN A 197 -3.90 15.83 21.15
CA ASN A 197 -3.02 16.96 21.50
C ASN A 197 -1.66 16.93 20.78
N ILE A 198 -1.48 16.08 19.75
CA ILE A 198 -0.27 16.10 18.93
C ILE A 198 -0.16 17.45 18.21
N ASP A 199 0.92 18.18 18.49
CA ASP A 199 1.24 19.43 17.81
C ASP A 199 1.76 19.19 16.38
N LEU A 200 0.82 19.00 15.44
CA LEU A 200 1.11 18.86 14.02
C LEU A 200 1.72 20.13 13.41
N ASN A 201 1.42 21.32 13.97
CA ASN A 201 1.96 22.58 13.46
C ASN A 201 3.47 22.65 13.67
N SER A 202 3.94 22.32 14.88
CA SER A 202 5.37 22.26 15.21
C SER A 202 6.11 21.18 14.42
N ILE A 203 5.48 20.05 14.12
CA ILE A 203 6.05 19.03 13.24
C ILE A 203 6.17 19.56 11.81
N ASN A 204 5.11 20.17 11.28
CA ASN A 204 5.03 20.63 9.90
C ASN A 204 5.93 21.83 9.62
N GLN A 205 6.18 22.69 10.62
CA GLN A 205 7.16 23.75 10.52
C GLN A 205 8.56 23.17 10.22
N ARG A 206 9.01 22.20 11.02
CA ARG A 206 10.30 21.52 10.82
C ARG A 206 10.39 20.77 9.49
N ARG A 207 9.30 20.14 9.06
CA ARG A 207 9.21 19.46 7.75
C ARG A 207 9.31 20.42 6.57
N SER A 208 8.78 21.64 6.71
CA SER A 208 8.86 22.68 5.68
C SER A 208 10.27 23.26 5.51
N GLU A 209 11.08 23.22 6.57
CA GLU A 209 12.48 23.69 6.58
C GLU A 209 13.46 22.66 5.96
N SER A 210 12.99 21.44 5.66
CA SER A 210 13.80 20.40 5.00
C SER A 210 14.04 20.72 3.52
N ASN A 211 15.12 20.18 2.93
CA ASN A 211 15.44 20.37 1.51
C ASN A 211 15.60 19.01 0.79
N PRO A 212 14.66 18.62 -0.09
CA PRO A 212 13.44 19.36 -0.47
C PRO A 212 12.40 19.41 0.66
N PRO A 213 11.48 20.41 0.66
CA PRO A 213 10.40 20.49 1.64
C PRO A 213 9.54 19.23 1.61
N ILE A 214 9.21 18.72 2.80
CA ILE A 214 8.46 17.48 2.95
C ILE A 214 6.97 17.80 3.13
N GLU A 215 6.11 16.96 2.57
CA GLU A 215 4.66 17.12 2.70
C GLU A 215 4.21 17.18 4.17
N PRO A 216 3.23 18.04 4.50
CA PRO A 216 2.70 18.16 5.85
C PRO A 216 2.15 16.83 6.39
N LEU A 217 2.55 16.49 7.61
CA LEU A 217 1.94 15.44 8.38
C LEU A 217 0.51 15.84 8.77
N THR A 218 -0.42 14.91 8.57
CA THR A 218 -1.83 15.04 8.99
C THR A 218 -2.23 13.82 9.81
N ILE A 219 -3.38 13.88 10.48
CA ILE A 219 -3.94 12.70 11.17
C ILE A 219 -4.16 11.54 10.19
N ALA A 220 -4.63 11.82 8.98
CA ALA A 220 -4.80 10.81 7.94
C ALA A 220 -3.48 10.11 7.56
N HIS A 221 -2.34 10.80 7.62
CA HIS A 221 -1.03 10.18 7.40
C HIS A 221 -0.70 9.18 8.51
N LEU A 222 -0.88 9.56 9.78
CA LEU A 222 -0.64 8.68 10.92
C LEU A 222 -1.56 7.45 10.87
N LEU A 223 -2.84 7.64 10.57
CA LEU A 223 -3.80 6.56 10.40
C LEU A 223 -3.45 5.65 9.20
N SER A 224 -2.90 6.23 8.12
CA SER A 224 -2.43 5.45 6.96
C SER A 224 -1.28 4.52 7.32
N SER A 225 -0.38 4.94 8.21
CA SER A 225 0.69 4.07 8.73
C SER A 225 0.12 2.85 9.48
N LEU A 226 -0.92 3.03 10.31
CA LEU A 226 -1.59 1.93 10.99
C LEU A 226 -2.28 0.97 9.99
N LEU A 227 -2.95 1.54 8.97
CA LEU A 227 -3.60 0.77 7.91
C LEU A 227 -2.60 -0.08 7.10
N GLU A 228 -1.46 0.51 6.73
CA GLU A 228 -0.40 -0.19 6.00
C GLU A 228 0.29 -1.25 6.86
N ALA A 229 0.55 -0.96 8.14
CA ALA A 229 1.11 -1.93 9.08
C ALA A 229 0.19 -3.15 9.26
N ARG A 230 -1.13 -2.95 9.32
CA ARG A 230 -2.10 -4.06 9.32
C ARG A 230 -2.05 -4.86 8.03
N ALA A 231 -1.92 -4.21 6.88
CA ALA A 231 -1.79 -4.89 5.60
C ALA A 231 -0.51 -5.75 5.55
N ASP A 232 0.63 -5.21 5.97
CA ASP A 232 1.89 -5.93 6.04
C ASP A 232 1.80 -7.15 6.95
N LEU A 233 1.24 -6.98 8.15
CA LEU A 233 1.05 -8.08 9.09
C LEU A 233 0.14 -9.17 8.53
N ALA A 234 -0.96 -8.79 7.87
CA ALA A 234 -1.89 -9.74 7.26
C ALA A 234 -1.23 -10.55 6.14
N LEU A 235 -0.49 -9.88 5.25
CA LEU A 235 0.20 -10.52 4.13
C LEU A 235 1.35 -11.42 4.61
N ALA A 236 2.15 -10.92 5.55
CA ALA A 236 3.23 -11.70 6.15
C ALA A 236 2.67 -12.95 6.82
N SER A 237 1.59 -12.83 7.60
CA SER A 237 0.96 -13.98 8.26
C SER A 237 0.37 -14.99 7.28
N PHE A 238 -0.20 -14.52 6.17
CA PHE A 238 -0.86 -15.37 5.18
C PHE A 238 0.15 -16.16 4.32
N TYR A 239 1.27 -15.54 3.95
CA TYR A 239 2.23 -16.13 3.02
C TYR A 239 3.50 -16.69 3.68
N SER A 240 3.80 -16.33 4.93
CA SER A 240 5.00 -16.85 5.64
C SER A 240 4.74 -18.14 6.42
N GLY A 241 3.52 -18.67 6.35
CA GLY A 241 3.14 -19.97 6.93
C GLY A 241 3.41 -21.17 6.02
#